data_AF-A0A6G8F325-F1
#
_entry.id   AF-A0A6G8F325-F1
#
_cell.length_a   1.000
_cell.length_b   1.000
_cell.length_c   1.000
_cell.angle_alpha   90.00
_cell.angle_beta   90.00
_cell.angle_gamma   90.00
#
_symmetry.space_group_name_H-M   'P 1'
#
loop_
_entity.id
_entity.type
_entity.pdbx_description
1 polymer ?
#
loop_
_entity_poly.entity_id
_entity_poly.type
_entity_poly.pdbx_seq_one_letter_code
_entity_poly.pdbx_strand_id
1 'polypeptide(L)'
;MKIIKYLFVVLCLTNSVSAGECDFIQFNKCYSCDDRYAFSIGSDETCSALCPNRISNNEGSGSHVIAHNCALTICPADFPFQSSFGSCFATQEEADIDYGENQQENTNNDNILANHTDDITCPSDKPLQRWDGTCFSCDESKAVRLPSHCNINEDCEDFCPNRTILYRAGGNIPSIPNCPPDKPLMDSEGICYPCDTPVAVGLDYNEHLCQRFCPNEREISSIYCILKRE
;
A
#
# COMPACT_ATOMS: atom_id res chain seq x y z
N MET A 1 49.62 11.99 49.55
CA MET A 1 48.83 12.87 48.66
C MET A 1 48.23 12.00 47.56
N LYS A 2 46.93 11.67 47.64
CA LYS A 2 46.24 10.81 46.67
C LYS A 2 45.52 11.68 45.64
N ILE A 3 45.81 11.47 44.36
CA ILE A 3 45.14 12.11 43.23
C ILE A 3 43.95 11.22 42.85
N ILE A 4 42.73 11.73 43.02
CA ILE A 4 41.49 11.09 42.55
C ILE A 4 41.24 11.63 41.14
N LYS A 5 41.33 10.76 40.12
CA LYS A 5 40.88 11.04 38.76
C LYS A 5 39.36 10.82 38.71
N TYR A 6 38.61 11.87 38.42
CA TYR A 6 37.19 11.77 38.10
C TYR A 6 37.04 11.25 36.66
N LEU A 7 36.45 10.07 36.53
CA LEU A 7 36.02 9.48 35.26
C LEU A 7 34.58 9.99 35.00
N PHE A 8 34.42 10.90 34.04
CA PHE A 8 33.12 11.34 33.55
C PHE A 8 32.62 10.29 32.55
N VAL A 9 31.71 9.41 32.98
CA VAL A 9 30.97 8.51 32.10
C VAL A 9 29.73 9.27 31.63
N VAL A 10 29.74 9.73 30.38
CA VAL A 10 28.55 10.27 29.72
C VAL A 10 27.71 9.09 29.25
N LEU A 11 26.73 8.71 30.07
CA LEU A 11 25.66 7.79 29.68
C LEU A 11 24.62 8.57 28.86
N CYS A 12 24.75 8.53 27.54
CA CYS A 12 23.63 8.86 26.64
C CYS A 12 22.63 7.70 26.67
N LEU A 13 21.67 7.77 27.59
CA LEU A 13 20.46 6.96 27.54
C LEU A 13 19.46 7.66 26.62
N THR A 14 19.59 7.46 25.32
CA THR A 14 18.48 7.70 24.38
C THR A 14 17.67 6.42 24.31
N ASN A 15 16.65 6.31 25.16
CA ASN A 15 15.56 5.37 24.95
C ASN A 15 14.69 5.93 23.82
N SER A 16 15.14 5.76 22.58
CA SER A 16 14.27 5.86 21.42
C SER A 16 13.47 4.56 21.37
N VAL A 17 12.23 4.60 21.85
CA VAL A 17 11.24 3.57 21.53
C VAL A 17 10.98 3.71 20.03
N SER A 18 11.73 3.00 19.20
CA SER A 18 11.39 2.79 17.81
C SER A 18 10.07 2.03 17.79
N ALA A 19 9.01 2.68 17.32
CA ALA A 19 7.98 1.94 16.60
C ALA A 19 8.75 1.11 15.57
N GLY A 20 8.62 -0.21 15.60
CA GLY A 20 9.43 -1.12 14.79
C GLY A 20 9.46 -0.60 13.35
N GLU A 21 10.66 -0.45 12.79
CA GLU A 21 10.86 -0.06 11.39
C GLU A 21 10.01 -1.00 10.53
N CYS A 22 8.97 -0.45 9.91
CA CYS A 22 8.20 -1.17 8.92
C CYS A 22 9.13 -1.39 7.72
N ASP A 23 9.19 -2.63 7.20
CA ASP A 23 10.01 -2.90 6.02
C ASP A 23 9.47 -2.12 4.81
N PHE A 24 8.14 -2.05 4.68
CA PHE A 24 7.46 -1.22 3.70
C PHE A 24 6.08 -0.74 4.18
N ILE A 25 5.50 0.19 3.43
CA ILE A 25 4.17 0.74 3.68
C ILE A 25 3.31 0.47 2.46
N GLN A 26 2.14 -0.12 2.67
CA GLN A 26 1.14 -0.39 1.64
C GLN A 26 -0.24 0.06 2.14
N PHE A 27 -1.00 0.81 1.34
CA PHE A 27 -2.31 1.36 1.74
C PHE A 27 -2.29 2.08 3.09
N ASN A 28 -1.20 2.83 3.38
CA ASN A 28 -0.96 3.52 4.65
C ASN A 28 -0.91 2.59 5.89
N LYS A 29 -0.59 1.30 5.69
CA LYS A 29 -0.32 0.31 6.74
C LYS A 29 1.12 -0.15 6.65
N CYS A 30 1.69 -0.48 7.80
CA CYS A 30 3.03 -1.01 7.93
C CYS A 30 3.06 -2.53 7.75
N TYR A 31 4.02 -3.01 6.98
CA TYR A 31 4.22 -4.43 6.72
C TYR A 31 5.65 -4.86 6.99
N SER A 32 5.84 -6.15 7.28
CA SER A 32 7.14 -6.77 7.44
C SER A 32 7.39 -7.83 6.38
N CYS A 33 8.62 -7.89 5.88
CA CYS A 33 9.10 -8.93 4.98
C CYS A 33 9.12 -10.31 5.62
N ASP A 34 9.08 -10.42 6.95
CA ASP A 34 9.01 -11.70 7.66
C ASP A 34 7.58 -12.17 7.96
N ASP A 35 6.55 -11.43 7.53
CA ASP A 35 5.17 -11.85 7.69
C ASP A 35 4.91 -13.18 6.95
N ARG A 36 4.11 -14.06 7.53
CA ARG A 36 3.73 -15.33 6.88
C ARG A 36 2.79 -15.13 5.68
N TYR A 37 2.12 -13.98 5.59
CA TYR A 37 1.18 -13.69 4.51
C TYR A 37 1.89 -13.12 3.27
N ALA A 38 1.44 -13.53 2.09
CA ALA A 38 1.81 -12.89 0.84
C ALA A 38 1.07 -11.56 0.68
N PHE A 39 1.63 -10.64 -0.09
CA PHE A 39 1.02 -9.34 -0.39
C PHE A 39 1.12 -9.02 -1.88
N SER A 40 0.18 -8.24 -2.41
CA SER A 40 0.16 -7.87 -3.82
C SER A 40 1.20 -6.79 -4.13
N ILE A 41 1.83 -6.88 -5.30
CA ILE A 41 2.86 -5.96 -5.79
C ILE A 41 2.54 -5.52 -7.22
N GLY A 42 3.00 -4.34 -7.61
CA GLY A 42 2.81 -3.82 -8.98
C GLY A 42 3.73 -4.44 -10.04
N SER A 43 4.79 -5.15 -9.66
CA SER A 43 5.69 -5.83 -10.61
C SER A 43 6.53 -6.93 -9.96
N ASP A 44 7.05 -7.89 -10.75
CA ASP A 44 7.90 -8.98 -10.25
C ASP A 44 9.19 -8.49 -9.60
N GLU A 45 9.83 -7.46 -10.16
CA GLU A 45 11.07 -6.89 -9.63
C GLU A 45 10.88 -6.22 -8.26
N THR A 46 9.66 -5.79 -7.97
CA THR A 46 9.31 -5.12 -6.71
C THR A 46 9.45 -6.06 -5.53
N CYS A 47 9.06 -7.33 -5.67
CA CYS A 47 9.03 -8.28 -4.55
C CYS A 47 10.40 -8.43 -3.89
N SER A 48 11.39 -8.86 -4.68
CA SER A 48 12.73 -9.13 -4.16
C SER A 48 13.51 -7.85 -3.81
N ALA A 49 13.13 -6.70 -4.40
CA ALA A 49 13.70 -5.41 -4.03
C ALA A 49 13.20 -4.90 -2.67
N LEU A 50 11.91 -5.09 -2.37
CA LEU A 50 11.34 -4.76 -1.06
C LEU A 50 11.76 -5.78 0.00
N CYS A 51 11.68 -7.07 -0.33
CA CYS A 51 11.86 -8.18 0.59
C CYS A 51 12.77 -9.27 -0.02
N PRO A 52 14.08 -9.26 0.26
CA PRO A 52 15.04 -10.20 -0.33
C PRO A 52 14.79 -11.69 0.00
N ASN A 53 14.00 -11.98 1.03
CA ASN A 53 13.58 -13.32 1.44
C ASN A 53 12.28 -13.80 0.73
N ARG A 54 11.80 -13.04 -0.26
CA ARG A 54 10.56 -13.29 -0.98
C ARG A 54 10.76 -13.38 -2.49
N ILE A 55 9.84 -14.11 -3.11
CA ILE A 55 9.76 -14.31 -4.56
C ILE A 55 8.38 -13.91 -5.06
N SER A 56 8.34 -13.35 -6.27
CA SER A 56 7.08 -13.12 -6.96
C SER A 56 6.46 -14.45 -7.34
N ASN A 57 5.19 -14.62 -6.98
CA ASN A 57 4.33 -15.73 -7.35
C ASN A 57 3.18 -15.19 -8.20
N ASN A 58 3.06 -15.73 -9.41
CA ASN A 58 2.04 -15.37 -10.38
C ASN A 58 0.82 -16.31 -10.33
N GLU A 59 0.85 -17.30 -9.45
CA GLU A 59 -0.26 -18.21 -9.20
C GLU A 59 -1.33 -17.50 -8.33
N GLY A 60 -2.58 -17.52 -8.79
CA GLY A 60 -3.70 -16.75 -8.20
C GLY A 60 -4.46 -15.84 -9.19
N SER A 61 -4.01 -15.77 -10.44
CA SER A 61 -4.61 -14.91 -11.48
C SER A 61 -6.01 -15.39 -11.91
N GLY A 62 -7.03 -14.56 -11.72
CA GLY A 62 -8.31 -14.69 -12.43
C GLY A 62 -8.15 -14.43 -13.93
N SER A 63 -9.16 -14.73 -14.75
CA SER A 63 -9.05 -14.77 -16.23
C SER A 63 -8.56 -13.49 -16.93
N HIS A 64 -8.42 -12.34 -16.26
CA HIS A 64 -8.09 -11.06 -16.89
C HIS A 64 -7.14 -10.14 -16.10
N VAL A 65 -6.63 -10.52 -14.93
CA VAL A 65 -5.66 -9.73 -14.17
C VAL A 65 -4.61 -10.68 -13.60
N ILE A 66 -3.35 -10.50 -14.01
CA ILE A 66 -2.23 -11.20 -13.39
C ILE A 66 -1.98 -10.49 -12.07
N ALA A 67 -2.41 -11.10 -10.97
CA ALA A 67 -2.05 -10.61 -9.65
C ALA A 67 -0.63 -11.11 -9.35
N HIS A 68 0.30 -10.18 -9.15
CA HIS A 68 1.65 -10.50 -8.69
C HIS A 68 1.62 -10.53 -7.15
N ASN A 69 1.92 -11.68 -6.55
CA ASN A 69 1.97 -11.83 -5.10
C ASN A 69 3.41 -12.01 -4.64
N CYS A 70 3.84 -11.29 -3.60
CA CYS A 70 5.17 -11.42 -3.02
C CYS A 70 5.16 -12.39 -1.83
N ALA A 71 5.64 -13.60 -2.08
CA ALA A 71 5.54 -14.75 -1.17
C ALA A 71 6.89 -15.10 -0.53
N LEU A 72 6.86 -15.62 0.70
CA LEU A 72 8.06 -16.18 1.32
C LEU A 72 8.63 -17.32 0.47
N THR A 73 9.96 -17.33 0.28
CA THR A 73 10.62 -18.43 -0.44
C THR A 73 10.54 -19.75 0.35
N ILE A 74 10.57 -19.66 1.68
CA ILE A 74 10.49 -20.80 2.59
C ILE A 74 9.56 -20.41 3.72
N CYS A 75 8.49 -21.19 3.92
CA CYS A 75 7.60 -20.99 5.03
C CYS A 75 8.26 -21.34 6.39
N PRO A 76 7.91 -20.62 7.47
CA PRO A 76 8.34 -20.97 8.83
C PRO A 76 7.97 -22.41 9.21
N ALA A 77 8.74 -23.03 10.11
CA ALA A 77 8.56 -24.43 10.49
C ALA A 77 7.22 -24.71 11.18
N ASP A 78 6.64 -23.71 11.83
CA ASP A 78 5.32 -23.74 12.47
C ASP A 78 4.16 -23.46 11.48
N PHE A 79 4.46 -22.98 10.27
CA PHE A 79 3.50 -22.71 9.20
C PHE A 79 3.93 -23.31 7.85
N PRO A 80 4.21 -24.62 7.76
CA PRO A 80 4.93 -25.19 6.62
C PRO A 80 4.11 -25.30 5.32
N PHE A 81 2.81 -25.03 5.35
CA PHE A 81 1.93 -25.21 4.19
C PHE A 81 1.72 -23.89 3.46
N GLN A 82 2.09 -23.82 2.18
CA GLN A 82 1.95 -22.62 1.36
C GLN A 82 0.68 -22.70 0.51
N SER A 83 -0.11 -21.62 0.48
CA SER A 83 -1.27 -21.50 -0.41
C SER A 83 -0.84 -21.20 -1.86
N SER A 84 -1.80 -21.29 -2.79
CA SER A 84 -1.55 -20.87 -4.18
C SER A 84 -1.16 -19.40 -4.32
N PHE A 85 -1.56 -18.55 -3.36
CA PHE A 85 -1.20 -17.12 -3.33
C PHE A 85 0.15 -16.87 -2.63
N GLY A 86 0.74 -17.91 -2.03
CA GLY A 86 2.07 -17.86 -1.42
C GLY A 86 2.09 -17.58 0.09
N SER A 87 0.93 -17.47 0.74
CA SER A 87 0.80 -17.32 2.19
C SER A 87 1.08 -18.65 2.92
N CYS A 88 1.66 -18.58 4.11
CA CYS A 88 2.05 -19.75 4.91
C CYS A 88 1.07 -20.03 6.06
N PHE A 89 0.65 -21.29 6.19
CA PHE A 89 -0.37 -21.77 7.12
C PHE A 89 0.08 -22.99 7.93
N ALA A 90 -0.58 -23.21 9.08
CA ALA A 90 -0.25 -24.29 10.00
C ALA A 90 -0.76 -25.64 9.49
N THR A 91 -1.81 -25.62 8.65
CA THR A 91 -2.43 -26.82 8.08
C THR A 91 -2.63 -26.68 6.57
N GLN A 92 -2.64 -27.82 5.87
CA GLN A 92 -2.95 -27.84 4.43
C GLN A 92 -4.37 -27.36 4.13
N GLU A 93 -5.34 -27.68 5.00
CA GLU A 93 -6.73 -27.26 4.82
C GLU A 93 -6.86 -25.73 4.78
N GLU A 94 -6.16 -25.02 5.68
CA GLU A 94 -6.13 -23.56 5.67
C GLU A 94 -5.48 -22.99 4.40
N ALA A 95 -4.40 -23.63 3.92
CA ALA A 95 -3.72 -23.22 2.69
C ALA A 95 -4.59 -23.46 1.44
N ASP A 96 -5.37 -24.55 1.41
CA ASP A 96 -6.23 -24.91 0.28
C ASP A 96 -7.48 -24.03 0.17
N ILE A 97 -7.96 -23.48 1.29
CA ILE A 97 -9.10 -22.56 1.33
C ILE A 97 -8.68 -21.09 1.29
N ASP A 98 -7.37 -20.80 1.24
CA ASP A 98 -6.88 -19.44 1.06
C ASP A 98 -7.23 -18.96 -0.34
N TYR A 99 -8.31 -18.18 -0.42
CA TYR A 99 -8.74 -17.54 -1.65
C TYR A 99 -7.93 -16.26 -1.96
N GLY A 100 -6.80 -16.06 -1.26
CA GLY A 100 -6.03 -14.84 -1.29
C GLY A 100 -6.73 -13.76 -0.48
N GLU A 101 -5.95 -12.85 0.11
CA GLU A 101 -6.53 -11.68 0.73
C GLU A 101 -7.22 -10.79 -0.32
N ASN A 102 -8.53 -10.99 -0.48
CA ASN A 102 -9.47 -9.88 -0.46
C ASN A 102 -9.59 -9.29 0.97
N GLN A 103 -8.49 -9.24 1.74
CA GLN A 103 -8.39 -8.44 2.97
C GLN A 103 -7.82 -7.04 2.66
N GLN A 104 -8.33 -6.45 1.59
CA GLN A 104 -8.94 -5.16 1.85
C GLN A 104 -9.89 -5.41 3.01
N GLU A 105 -9.54 -5.00 4.24
CA GLU A 105 -10.45 -5.09 5.37
C GLU A 105 -11.83 -4.69 4.86
N ASN A 106 -12.66 -5.71 4.62
CA ASN A 106 -14.10 -5.58 4.56
C ASN A 106 -14.49 -5.29 6.01
N THR A 107 -14.09 -4.13 6.53
CA THR A 107 -14.95 -3.37 7.42
C THR A 107 -16.03 -2.73 6.55
N ASN A 108 -16.71 -3.54 5.76
CA ASN A 108 -17.95 -3.19 5.13
C ASN A 108 -18.98 -4.18 5.65
N ASN A 109 -19.93 -3.65 6.44
CA ASN A 109 -21.27 -4.23 6.48
C ASN A 109 -21.90 -4.00 5.09
N ASP A 110 -21.44 -4.72 4.07
CA ASP A 110 -21.93 -4.68 2.69
C ASP A 110 -23.29 -5.38 2.59
N ASN A 111 -24.28 -4.85 3.30
CA ASN A 111 -25.65 -5.34 3.26
C ASN A 111 -26.65 -4.18 3.23
N ILE A 112 -26.44 -3.20 2.34
CA ILE A 112 -27.47 -2.21 2.01
C ILE A 112 -27.47 -1.99 0.50
N LEU A 113 -28.48 -2.57 -0.15
CA LEU A 113 -28.88 -2.26 -1.52
C LEU A 113 -29.62 -0.90 -1.48
N ALA A 114 -28.93 0.20 -1.80
CA ALA A 114 -29.58 1.51 -1.87
C ALA A 114 -29.84 1.92 -3.32
N ASN A 115 -31.13 1.91 -3.67
CA ASN A 115 -31.68 2.58 -4.84
C ASN A 115 -31.58 4.11 -4.68
N HIS A 116 -31.34 4.78 -5.81
CA HIS A 116 -31.67 6.17 -6.13
C HIS A 116 -31.02 7.32 -5.32
N THR A 117 -30.03 7.93 -5.98
CA THR A 117 -29.89 9.37 -6.27
C THR A 117 -30.78 10.34 -5.49
N ASP A 118 -30.34 10.72 -4.30
CA ASP A 118 -30.46 12.12 -3.86
C ASP A 118 -29.04 12.69 -3.81
N ASP A 119 -28.92 13.96 -4.16
CA ASP A 119 -27.70 14.77 -4.08
C ASP A 119 -27.29 14.91 -2.60
N ILE A 120 -26.77 13.82 -2.02
CA ILE A 120 -26.27 13.78 -0.65
C ILE A 120 -24.99 14.60 -0.66
N THR A 121 -25.11 15.89 -0.37
CA THR A 121 -23.96 16.76 -0.14
C THR A 121 -23.35 16.37 1.20
N CYS A 122 -22.12 15.85 1.17
CA CYS A 122 -21.38 15.60 2.39
C CYS A 122 -21.07 16.91 3.15
N PRO A 123 -21.04 16.88 4.50
CA PRO A 123 -20.74 18.07 5.27
C PRO A 123 -19.27 18.47 5.05
N SER A 124 -18.96 19.75 5.21
CA SER A 124 -17.64 20.31 4.87
C SER A 124 -16.48 19.75 5.70
N ASP A 125 -16.74 19.20 6.90
CA ASP A 125 -15.76 18.51 7.73
C ASP A 125 -15.52 17.05 7.31
N LYS A 126 -16.40 16.48 6.49
CA LYS A 126 -16.32 15.12 5.96
C LYS A 126 -16.62 15.08 4.46
N PRO A 127 -15.83 15.78 3.62
CA PRO A 127 -16.17 15.98 2.21
C PRO A 127 -16.08 14.68 1.38
N LEU A 128 -15.43 13.63 1.88
CA LEU A 128 -15.15 12.42 1.12
C LEU A 128 -16.36 11.47 1.14
N GLN A 129 -17.13 11.45 0.05
CA GLN A 129 -18.25 10.53 -0.09
C GLN A 129 -17.78 9.16 -0.60
N ARG A 130 -18.14 8.09 0.10
CA ARG A 130 -17.99 6.70 -0.35
C ARG A 130 -19.11 6.33 -1.33
N TRP A 131 -18.89 5.32 -2.16
CA TRP A 131 -19.85 4.83 -3.16
C TRP A 131 -21.26 4.51 -2.63
N ASP A 132 -21.43 4.29 -1.33
CA ASP A 132 -22.71 4.03 -0.66
C ASP A 132 -23.34 5.28 -0.02
N GLY A 133 -22.78 6.47 -0.27
CA GLY A 133 -23.25 7.75 0.27
C GLY A 133 -22.69 8.11 1.65
N THR A 134 -21.92 7.23 2.30
CA THR A 134 -21.29 7.53 3.61
C THR A 134 -20.22 8.61 3.46
N CYS A 135 -20.20 9.60 4.35
CA CYS A 135 -19.24 10.70 4.33
C CYS A 135 -18.08 10.50 5.33
N PHE A 136 -16.85 10.72 4.88
CA PHE A 136 -15.61 10.55 5.65
C PHE A 136 -14.80 11.85 5.69
N SER A 137 -14.04 12.03 6.77
CA SER A 137 -13.03 13.09 6.86
C SER A 137 -11.85 12.76 5.94
N CYS A 138 -11.16 13.79 5.44
CA CYS A 138 -9.93 13.60 4.69
C CYS A 138 -8.83 12.91 5.53
N ASP A 139 -8.89 13.03 6.86
CA ASP A 139 -7.97 12.40 7.81
C ASP A 139 -8.29 10.92 8.12
N GLU A 140 -9.26 10.31 7.42
CA GLU A 140 -9.55 8.88 7.57
C GLU A 140 -8.31 8.04 7.28
N SER A 141 -7.87 7.28 8.28
CA SER A 141 -6.66 6.45 8.19
C SER A 141 -6.74 5.34 7.14
N LYS A 142 -7.96 4.88 6.83
CA LYS A 142 -8.21 3.79 5.88
C LYS A 142 -8.49 4.31 4.47
N ALA A 143 -8.36 3.41 3.49
CA ALA A 143 -8.81 3.67 2.14
C ALA A 143 -10.34 3.85 2.09
N VAL A 144 -10.81 4.85 1.36
CA VAL A 144 -12.24 5.12 1.15
C VAL A 144 -12.56 4.87 -0.32
N ARG A 145 -13.48 3.95 -0.61
CA ARG A 145 -13.90 3.63 -1.99
C ARG A 145 -14.86 4.71 -2.52
N LEU A 146 -14.39 5.60 -3.36
CA LEU A 146 -15.17 6.67 -3.97
C LEU A 146 -16.13 6.15 -5.04
N PRO A 147 -17.23 6.87 -5.32
CA PRO A 147 -18.12 6.57 -6.43
C PRO A 147 -17.38 6.50 -7.77
N SER A 148 -17.90 5.70 -8.70
CA SER A 148 -17.27 5.47 -10.01
C SER A 148 -17.08 6.71 -10.88
N HIS A 149 -17.81 7.81 -10.64
CA HIS A 149 -17.61 9.05 -11.41
C HIS A 149 -16.24 9.69 -11.11
N CYS A 150 -15.68 9.48 -9.91
CA CYS A 150 -14.33 9.93 -9.58
C CYS A 150 -13.25 9.17 -10.35
N ASN A 151 -13.59 8.07 -11.04
CA ASN A 151 -12.65 7.33 -11.88
C ASN A 151 -12.49 7.94 -13.28
N ILE A 152 -13.27 8.99 -13.56
CA ILE A 152 -13.30 9.68 -14.85
C ILE A 152 -13.04 11.17 -14.62
N ASN A 153 -13.56 11.72 -13.52
CA ASN A 153 -13.39 13.12 -13.19
C ASN A 153 -12.25 13.33 -12.18
N GLU A 154 -11.20 14.01 -12.63
CA GLU A 154 -10.03 14.38 -11.81
C GLU A 154 -10.37 15.40 -10.71
N ASP A 155 -11.51 16.10 -10.81
CA ASP A 155 -11.98 17.06 -9.79
C ASP A 155 -12.11 16.42 -8.39
N CYS A 156 -12.22 15.09 -8.30
CA CYS A 156 -12.31 14.41 -7.02
C CYS A 156 -11.03 14.50 -6.18
N GLU A 157 -9.88 14.80 -6.79
CA GLU A 157 -8.62 14.98 -6.06
C GLU A 157 -8.58 16.26 -5.22
N ASP A 158 -9.35 17.29 -5.62
CA ASP A 158 -9.34 18.60 -4.97
C ASP A 158 -10.06 18.58 -3.60
N PHE A 159 -10.89 17.57 -3.33
CA PHE A 159 -11.62 17.47 -2.07
C PHE A 159 -10.71 17.20 -0.86
N CYS A 160 -9.67 16.39 -1.04
CA CYS A 160 -8.78 15.97 0.03
C CYS A 160 -7.32 15.93 -0.46
N PRO A 161 -6.59 17.06 -0.42
CA PRO A 161 -5.21 17.15 -0.95
C PRO A 161 -4.19 16.27 -0.21
N ASN A 162 -4.52 15.80 1.00
CA ASN A 162 -3.74 14.85 1.78
C ASN A 162 -3.99 13.37 1.39
N ARG A 163 -4.72 13.13 0.29
CA ARG A 163 -5.04 11.80 -0.22
C ARG A 163 -4.73 11.68 -1.70
N THR A 164 -4.40 10.46 -2.11
CA THR A 164 -4.18 10.05 -3.50
C THR A 164 -5.33 9.17 -3.93
N ILE A 165 -5.90 9.45 -5.10
CA ILE A 165 -6.87 8.58 -5.76
C ILE A 165 -6.10 7.60 -6.64
N LEU A 166 -6.26 6.28 -6.42
CA LEU A 166 -5.70 5.28 -7.33
C LEU A 166 -6.74 4.88 -8.37
N TYR A 167 -6.59 5.42 -9.57
CA TYR A 167 -7.38 5.09 -10.74
C TYR A 167 -7.12 3.64 -11.16
N ARG A 168 -8.18 2.98 -11.65
CA ARG A 168 -8.15 1.58 -12.10
C ARG A 168 -9.24 1.31 -13.13
N ALA A 169 -9.15 0.20 -13.83
CA ALA A 169 -10.16 -0.19 -14.81
C ALA A 169 -11.54 -0.42 -14.15
N GLY A 170 -12.44 0.55 -14.30
CA GLY A 170 -13.85 0.47 -13.91
C GLY A 170 -14.12 0.48 -12.40
N GLY A 171 -15.40 0.65 -12.05
CA GLY A 171 -15.91 0.55 -10.69
C GLY A 171 -15.55 1.73 -9.77
N ASN A 172 -15.75 1.50 -8.48
CA ASN A 172 -15.39 2.41 -7.40
C ASN A 172 -13.88 2.41 -7.19
N ILE A 173 -13.28 3.54 -6.85
CA ILE A 173 -11.82 3.68 -6.73
C ILE A 173 -11.39 4.04 -5.31
N PRO A 174 -10.24 3.55 -4.83
CA PRO A 174 -9.78 3.91 -3.50
C PRO A 174 -9.16 5.31 -3.50
N SER A 175 -9.60 6.15 -2.57
CA SER A 175 -8.86 7.32 -2.08
C SER A 175 -8.08 6.89 -0.85
N ILE A 176 -6.76 7.02 -0.86
CA ILE A 176 -5.83 6.52 0.15
C ILE A 176 -5.06 7.70 0.73
N PRO A 177 -4.75 7.72 2.04
CA PRO A 177 -3.82 8.73 2.58
C PRO A 177 -2.51 8.77 1.79
N ASN A 178 -1.97 9.97 1.57
CA ASN A 178 -0.68 10.10 0.90
C ASN A 178 0.40 9.32 1.65
N CYS A 179 1.37 8.80 0.89
CA CYS A 179 2.54 8.18 1.47
C CYS A 179 3.34 9.19 2.35
N PRO A 180 4.16 8.68 3.29
CA PRO A 180 5.04 9.52 4.08
C PRO A 180 5.99 10.37 3.21
N PRO A 181 6.43 11.56 3.69
CA PRO A 181 7.26 12.46 2.91
C PRO A 181 8.61 11.88 2.42
N ASP A 182 9.16 10.90 3.12
CA ASP A 182 10.40 10.21 2.76
C ASP A 182 10.20 9.12 1.69
N LYS A 183 8.96 8.65 1.51
CA LYS A 183 8.58 7.64 0.51
C LYS A 183 7.36 8.10 -0.29
N PRO A 184 7.39 9.26 -0.96
CA PRO A 184 6.17 9.94 -1.42
C PRO A 184 5.51 9.29 -2.64
N LEU A 185 6.20 8.43 -3.37
CA LEU A 185 5.69 7.82 -4.60
C LEU A 185 4.90 6.56 -4.29
N MET A 186 3.60 6.54 -4.61
CA MET A 186 2.73 5.38 -4.45
C MET A 186 2.60 4.60 -5.77
N ASP A 187 2.68 3.27 -5.73
CA ASP A 187 2.38 2.40 -6.89
C ASP A 187 0.88 2.07 -7.03
N SER A 188 0.52 1.35 -8.09
CA SER A 188 -0.87 0.92 -8.36
C SER A 188 -1.47 0.01 -7.27
N GLU A 189 -0.61 -0.65 -6.48
CA GLU A 189 -0.97 -1.50 -5.35
C GLU A 189 -0.85 -0.79 -3.99
N GLY A 190 -0.69 0.54 -4.00
CA GLY A 190 -0.66 1.36 -2.79
C GLY A 190 0.64 1.31 -2.00
N ILE A 191 1.72 0.73 -2.54
CA ILE A 191 3.04 0.65 -1.89
C ILE A 191 3.78 1.99 -2.07
N CYS A 192 4.42 2.44 -0.99
CA CYS A 192 5.15 3.72 -0.94
C CYS A 192 6.65 3.56 -1.16
N TYR A 193 7.23 4.36 -2.07
CA TYR A 193 8.64 4.32 -2.46
C TYR A 193 9.34 5.67 -2.29
N PRO A 194 10.63 5.67 -1.90
CA PRO A 194 11.53 6.79 -2.10
C PRO A 194 11.64 7.15 -3.59
N CYS A 195 11.81 8.44 -3.90
CA CYS A 195 12.00 8.86 -5.29
C CYS A 195 13.29 8.29 -5.92
N ASP A 196 14.31 7.96 -5.12
CA ASP A 196 15.59 7.41 -5.56
C ASP A 196 15.66 5.87 -5.58
N THR A 197 14.54 5.16 -5.34
CA THR A 197 14.55 3.68 -5.38
C THR A 197 15.04 3.14 -6.74
N PRO A 198 15.92 2.13 -6.81
CA PRO A 198 16.48 1.69 -8.09
C PRO A 198 15.45 0.97 -8.98
N VAL A 199 14.31 0.54 -8.42
CA VAL A 199 13.27 -0.18 -9.17
C VAL A 199 12.35 0.75 -9.96
N ALA A 200 11.85 0.22 -11.08
CA ALA A 200 10.73 0.82 -11.80
C ALA A 200 9.46 0.66 -10.96
N VAL A 201 8.73 1.75 -10.75
CA VAL A 201 7.48 1.75 -9.98
C VAL A 201 6.31 1.67 -10.94
N GLY A 202 5.49 0.62 -10.87
CA GLY A 202 4.32 0.42 -11.72
C GLY A 202 3.16 1.30 -11.25
N LEU A 203 2.65 2.19 -12.11
CA LEU A 203 1.62 3.15 -11.72
C LEU A 203 0.23 2.83 -12.25
N ASP A 204 0.10 2.00 -13.30
CA ASP A 204 -1.17 1.59 -13.95
C ASP A 204 -2.33 2.60 -13.84
N TYR A 205 -2.54 3.44 -14.87
CA TYR A 205 -3.53 4.52 -14.87
C TYR A 205 -3.23 5.69 -13.92
N ASN A 206 -2.14 5.64 -13.14
CA ASN A 206 -1.74 6.68 -12.19
C ASN A 206 -0.42 7.36 -12.57
N GLU A 207 -0.08 7.43 -13.86
CA GLU A 207 1.23 7.90 -14.34
C GLU A 207 1.55 9.33 -13.90
N HIS A 208 0.52 10.16 -13.70
CA HIS A 208 0.62 11.53 -13.22
C HIS A 208 1.28 11.63 -11.83
N LEU A 209 1.19 10.58 -10.98
CA LEU A 209 1.82 10.55 -9.67
C LEU A 209 3.35 10.64 -9.74
N CYS A 210 3.94 10.11 -10.81
CA CYS A 210 5.39 10.14 -11.03
C CYS A 210 5.93 11.57 -11.02
N GLN A 211 5.33 12.44 -11.83
CA GLN A 211 5.73 13.84 -11.94
C GLN A 211 5.25 14.68 -10.76
N ARG A 212 4.11 14.33 -10.17
CA ARG A 212 3.58 15.03 -8.99
C ARG A 212 4.51 14.90 -7.78
N PHE A 213 5.05 13.71 -7.52
CA PHE A 213 5.80 13.42 -6.30
C PHE A 213 7.31 13.32 -6.49
N CYS A 214 7.80 12.93 -7.67
CA CYS A 214 9.23 12.78 -7.95
C CYS A 214 9.66 13.49 -9.25
N PRO A 215 9.35 14.79 -9.44
CA PRO A 215 9.57 15.50 -10.70
C PRO A 215 11.04 15.60 -11.12
N ASN A 216 11.99 15.52 -10.18
CA ASN A 216 13.40 15.77 -10.45
C ASN A 216 14.15 14.46 -10.72
N GLU A 217 13.82 13.41 -10.00
CA GLU A 217 14.52 12.13 -9.95
C GLU A 217 13.99 11.14 -11.00
N ARG A 218 12.70 11.23 -11.33
CA ARG A 218 12.01 10.23 -12.16
C ARG A 218 11.35 10.77 -13.40
N GLU A 219 11.18 9.89 -14.38
CA GLU A 219 10.43 10.14 -15.60
C GLU A 219 9.47 8.98 -15.91
N ILE A 220 8.42 9.28 -16.67
CA ILE A 220 7.41 8.30 -17.07
C ILE A 220 7.94 7.51 -18.27
N SER A 221 7.87 6.19 -18.18
CA SER A 221 8.15 5.26 -19.27
C SER A 221 7.01 4.25 -19.40
N SER A 222 6.09 4.50 -20.35
CA SER A 222 4.82 3.77 -20.46
C SER A 222 4.01 3.87 -19.16
N ILE A 223 3.73 2.73 -18.49
CA ILE A 223 3.00 2.65 -17.22
C ILE A 223 3.94 2.70 -15.99
N TYR A 224 5.25 2.85 -16.21
CA TYR A 224 6.26 2.81 -15.16
C TYR A 224 6.82 4.20 -14.88
N CYS A 225 7.16 4.45 -13.62
CA CYS A 225 7.93 5.60 -13.17
C CYS A 225 9.36 5.16 -12.86
N ILE A 226 10.31 5.57 -13.71
CA ILE A 226 11.70 5.10 -13.68
C ILE A 226 12.66 6.23 -13.30
N LEU A 227 13.85 5.89 -12.79
CA LEU A 227 14.92 6.87 -12.57
C LEU A 227 15.36 7.49 -13.89
N LYS A 228 15.54 8.81 -13.89
CA LYS A 228 16.17 9.51 -15.02
C LYS A 228 17.61 9.03 -15.16
N ARG A 229 18.05 8.90 -16.41
CA ARG A 229 19.46 8.66 -16.70
C ARG A 229 20.21 9.97 -16.57
N GLU A 230 21.31 9.96 -15.82
CA GLU A 230 22.28 11.06 -15.78
C GLU A 230 23.04 11.21 -17.11
#